data_AF-A0ABD5UV15-F1
#
_entry.id   AF-A0ABD5UV15-F1
#
_cell.length_a   1.000
_cell.length_b   1.000
_cell.length_c   1.000
_cell.angle_alpha   90.00
_cell.angle_beta   90.00
_cell.angle_gamma   90.00
#
_symmetry.space_group_name_H-M   'P 1'
#
loop_
_entity.id
_entity.type
_entity.pdbx_description
1 polymer ?
#
loop_
_entity_poly.entity_id
_entity_poly.type
_entity_poly.pdbx_seq_one_letter_code
_entity_poly.pdbx_strand_id
1 'polypeptide(L)'
;MQENPEYVDRDHPDNGTTMCIPCHHLVTQRITADDLPFDLDDIAAEVTLLYKDYGILTYLYENGPATTSEIREATDGSTRTSIIERLWTLMSVDRKVSSLNQPLVDKDLDTGEWGYPADIGRTVRARLPTSEKELVDGLRDELLRRLLDAGVSHSTVGMLFGRSYRATFYINKRAGALRVPLDDSEHPDAPMDANELDEVVDRLAGLFEEADI
;
A
#
# COMPACT_ATOMS: atom_id res chain seq x y z
N MET A 1 -16.90 -23.33 11.88
CA MET A 1 -17.20 -24.77 11.77
C MET A 1 -15.91 -25.54 11.98
N GLN A 2 -15.88 -26.47 12.92
CA GLN A 2 -14.74 -27.35 13.16
C GLN A 2 -14.92 -28.65 12.36
N GLU A 3 -13.85 -29.17 11.76
CA GLU A 3 -13.90 -30.40 10.94
C GLU A 3 -14.13 -31.67 11.77
N ASN A 4 -13.64 -31.71 13.02
CA ASN A 4 -13.88 -32.81 13.96
C ASN A 4 -14.23 -32.24 15.34
N PRO A 5 -15.50 -31.89 15.58
CA PRO A 5 -15.95 -31.43 16.90
C PRO A 5 -15.99 -32.61 17.87
N GLU A 6 -15.49 -32.43 19.09
CA GLU A 6 -15.47 -33.51 20.11
C GLU A 6 -16.86 -33.86 20.66
N TYR A 7 -17.80 -32.93 20.64
CA TYR A 7 -19.07 -33.03 21.40
C TYR A 7 -20.34 -32.91 20.56
N VAL A 8 -20.22 -32.59 19.28
CA VAL A 8 -21.36 -32.40 18.37
C VAL A 8 -21.05 -33.03 17.01
N ASP A 9 -22.09 -33.49 16.33
CA ASP A 9 -21.95 -33.95 14.94
C ASP A 9 -21.43 -32.80 14.05
N ARG A 10 -20.68 -33.14 12.99
CA ARG A 10 -20.14 -32.17 12.04
C ARG A 10 -21.24 -31.24 11.49
N ASP A 11 -22.40 -31.79 11.19
CA ASP A 11 -23.53 -31.06 10.59
C ASP A 11 -24.53 -30.57 11.65
N HIS A 12 -24.21 -30.71 12.95
CA HIS A 12 -25.05 -30.20 14.03
C HIS A 12 -25.16 -28.67 13.95
N PRO A 13 -26.34 -28.07 14.14
CA PRO A 13 -26.52 -26.61 14.07
C PRO A 13 -25.60 -25.84 15.02
N ASP A 14 -25.23 -26.43 16.17
CA ASP A 14 -24.30 -25.82 17.13
C ASP A 14 -22.82 -25.80 16.64
N ASN A 15 -22.47 -26.59 15.61
CA ASN A 15 -21.17 -26.47 14.90
C ASN A 15 -21.22 -25.45 13.74
N GLY A 16 -22.43 -24.95 13.41
CA GLY A 16 -22.66 -23.97 12.36
C GLY A 16 -22.27 -22.55 12.78
N THR A 17 -21.80 -21.76 11.83
CA THR A 17 -21.67 -20.30 12.00
C THR A 17 -22.79 -19.64 11.21
N THR A 18 -23.70 -18.96 11.90
CA THR A 18 -24.77 -18.19 11.24
C THR A 18 -24.21 -16.86 10.76
N MET A 19 -24.43 -16.55 9.49
CA MET A 19 -24.05 -15.28 8.87
C MET A 19 -25.29 -14.59 8.31
N CYS A 20 -25.29 -13.26 8.31
CA CYS A 20 -26.31 -12.50 7.59
C CYS A 20 -26.22 -12.82 6.09
N ILE A 21 -27.34 -12.78 5.33
CA ILE A 21 -27.31 -13.05 3.88
C ILE A 21 -26.24 -12.19 3.16
N PRO A 22 -26.11 -10.87 3.44
CA PRO A 22 -25.00 -10.07 2.90
C PRO A 22 -23.61 -10.56 3.30
N CYS A 23 -23.43 -11.01 4.54
CA CYS A 23 -22.18 -11.49 5.10
C CYS A 23 -21.78 -12.83 4.47
N HIS A 24 -22.76 -13.73 4.28
CA HIS A 24 -22.60 -14.99 3.59
C HIS A 24 -22.19 -14.72 2.14
N HIS A 25 -22.92 -13.87 1.42
CA HIS A 25 -22.59 -13.49 0.05
C HIS A 25 -21.18 -12.91 -0.05
N LEU A 26 -20.83 -12.00 0.86
CA LEU A 26 -19.50 -11.40 0.96
C LEU A 26 -18.39 -12.42 1.25
N VAL A 27 -18.67 -13.53 1.94
CA VAL A 27 -17.67 -14.55 2.27
C VAL A 27 -17.55 -15.60 1.17
N THR A 28 -18.66 -16.01 0.56
CA THR A 28 -18.68 -17.06 -0.47
C THR A 28 -18.33 -16.57 -1.87
N GLN A 29 -18.40 -15.26 -2.13
CA GLN A 29 -18.08 -14.66 -3.43
C GLN A 29 -16.80 -13.82 -3.38
N ARG A 30 -15.89 -14.10 -2.43
CA ARG A 30 -14.61 -13.40 -2.41
C ARG A 30 -13.77 -13.90 -3.56
N ILE A 31 -13.35 -12.97 -4.41
CA ILE A 31 -12.27 -13.19 -5.36
C ILE A 31 -11.01 -13.50 -4.56
N THR A 32 -10.33 -14.56 -4.97
CA THR A 32 -9.07 -15.06 -4.43
C THR A 32 -7.98 -15.01 -5.52
N ALA A 33 -6.76 -15.44 -5.19
CA ALA A 33 -5.68 -15.53 -6.18
C ALA A 33 -6.06 -16.48 -7.34
N ASP A 34 -6.74 -17.59 -7.05
CA ASP A 34 -7.17 -18.60 -8.04
C ASP A 34 -8.15 -18.04 -9.09
N ASP A 35 -8.82 -16.93 -8.78
CA ASP A 35 -9.78 -16.26 -9.66
C ASP A 35 -9.11 -15.21 -10.57
N LEU A 36 -7.82 -14.93 -10.37
CA LEU A 36 -7.12 -13.97 -11.21
C LEU A 36 -6.82 -14.56 -12.59
N PRO A 37 -6.91 -13.75 -13.64
CA PRO A 37 -6.58 -14.18 -15.00
C PRO A 37 -5.07 -14.35 -15.26
N PHE A 38 -4.23 -14.19 -14.23
CA PHE A 38 -2.78 -14.33 -14.23
C PHE A 38 -2.31 -14.87 -12.88
N ASP A 39 -1.12 -15.46 -12.87
CA ASP A 39 -0.56 -16.14 -11.71
C ASP A 39 0.02 -15.14 -10.69
N LEU A 40 -0.34 -15.31 -9.40
CA LEU A 40 0.21 -14.59 -8.24
C LEU A 40 0.69 -15.54 -7.14
N ASP A 41 0.80 -16.85 -7.39
CA ASP A 41 0.93 -17.86 -6.34
C ASP A 41 2.16 -17.65 -5.46
N ASP A 42 3.31 -17.28 -6.05
CA ASP A 42 4.53 -16.97 -5.31
C ASP A 42 4.42 -15.67 -4.48
N ILE A 43 3.56 -14.73 -4.93
CA ILE A 43 3.42 -13.38 -4.35
C ILE A 43 2.42 -13.39 -3.18
N ALA A 44 1.33 -14.14 -3.33
CA ALA A 44 0.29 -14.28 -2.32
C ALA A 44 0.80 -15.03 -1.07
N ALA A 45 1.82 -15.87 -1.22
CA ALA A 45 2.50 -16.54 -0.12
C ALA A 45 3.39 -15.58 0.71
N GLU A 46 4.00 -14.57 0.08
CA GLU A 46 4.89 -13.61 0.73
C GLU A 46 4.14 -12.39 1.29
N VAL A 47 3.01 -12.00 0.71
CA VAL A 47 2.20 -10.85 1.16
C VAL A 47 0.72 -11.18 1.25
N THR A 48 0.11 -10.80 2.37
CA THR A 48 -1.34 -10.94 2.58
C THR A 48 -2.12 -9.89 1.78
N LEU A 49 -2.55 -10.28 0.57
CA LEU A 49 -3.53 -9.52 -0.20
C LEU A 49 -4.95 -9.73 0.34
N LEU A 50 -5.74 -8.67 0.34
CA LEU A 50 -7.15 -8.67 0.73
C LEU A 50 -8.00 -9.02 -0.48
N TYR A 51 -9.23 -9.52 -0.26
CA TYR A 51 -10.21 -9.76 -1.34
C TYR A 51 -10.42 -8.53 -2.25
N LYS A 52 -10.29 -7.32 -1.68
CA LYS A 52 -10.40 -6.06 -2.42
C LYS A 52 -9.24 -5.83 -3.39
N ASP A 53 -8.05 -6.32 -3.05
CA ASP A 53 -6.88 -6.20 -3.92
C ASP A 53 -7.08 -7.05 -5.16
N TYR A 54 -7.54 -8.30 -4.98
CA TYR A 54 -7.90 -9.16 -6.10
C TYR A 54 -8.96 -8.50 -6.99
N GLY A 55 -10.01 -7.93 -6.39
CA GLY A 55 -11.03 -7.18 -7.16
C GLY A 55 -10.47 -5.97 -7.93
N ILE A 56 -9.54 -5.21 -7.35
CA ILE A 56 -8.85 -4.11 -8.07
C ILE A 56 -8.05 -4.65 -9.24
N LEU A 57 -7.25 -5.70 -9.01
CA LEU A 57 -6.39 -6.29 -10.03
C LEU A 57 -7.21 -6.88 -11.18
N THR A 58 -8.26 -7.66 -10.90
CA THR A 58 -9.19 -8.18 -11.91
C THR A 58 -9.79 -7.04 -12.74
N TYR A 59 -10.27 -5.98 -12.09
CA TYR A 59 -10.88 -4.86 -12.79
C TYR A 59 -9.89 -4.17 -13.76
N LEU A 60 -8.65 -3.92 -13.31
CA LEU A 60 -7.61 -3.33 -14.15
C LEU A 60 -7.21 -4.24 -15.30
N TYR A 61 -7.25 -5.56 -15.12
CA TYR A 61 -6.91 -6.51 -16.17
C TYR A 61 -7.95 -6.51 -17.29
N GLU A 62 -9.22 -6.44 -16.91
CA GLU A 62 -10.34 -6.48 -17.85
C GLU A 62 -10.57 -5.14 -18.58
N ASN A 63 -10.26 -4.02 -17.93
CA ASN A 63 -10.64 -2.68 -18.40
C ASN A 63 -9.45 -1.80 -18.77
N GLY A 64 -8.22 -2.20 -18.44
CA GLY A 64 -7.01 -1.39 -18.62
C GLY A 64 -6.85 -0.28 -17.57
N PRO A 65 -6.01 0.74 -17.84
CA PRO A 65 -5.80 1.86 -16.93
C PRO A 65 -7.11 2.59 -16.61
N ALA A 66 -7.33 2.89 -15.33
CA ALA A 66 -8.55 3.51 -14.85
C ALA A 66 -8.30 4.50 -13.71
N THR A 67 -9.18 5.48 -13.58
CA THR A 67 -9.14 6.43 -12.47
C THR A 67 -9.53 5.73 -11.16
N THR A 68 -9.08 6.31 -10.03
CA THR A 68 -9.52 5.85 -8.70
C THR A 68 -11.05 5.82 -8.55
N SER A 69 -11.77 6.71 -9.24
CA SER A 69 -13.23 6.78 -9.15
C SER A 69 -13.89 5.59 -9.82
N GLU A 70 -13.43 5.20 -11.01
CA GLU A 70 -13.94 4.05 -11.77
C GLU A 70 -13.65 2.74 -11.03
N ILE A 71 -12.42 2.57 -10.54
CA ILE A 71 -12.04 1.40 -9.73
C ILE A 71 -12.93 1.30 -8.48
N ARG A 72 -13.21 2.43 -7.80
CA ARG A 72 -14.08 2.47 -6.63
C ARG A 72 -15.52 2.09 -6.96
N GLU A 73 -16.02 2.49 -8.11
CA GLU A 73 -17.38 2.14 -8.56
C GLU A 73 -17.51 0.65 -8.86
N ALA A 74 -16.46 0.02 -9.37
CA ALA A 74 -16.43 -1.42 -9.61
C ALA A 74 -16.23 -2.27 -8.34
N THR A 75 -15.64 -1.72 -7.28
CA THR A 75 -15.24 -2.47 -6.06
C THR A 75 -16.19 -2.29 -4.87
N ASP A 76 -17.47 -2.01 -5.15
CA ASP A 76 -18.65 -1.88 -4.27
C ASP A 76 -18.41 -1.72 -2.76
N GLY A 77 -18.85 -0.59 -2.20
CA GLY A 77 -18.92 -0.36 -0.74
C GLY A 77 -17.64 0.16 -0.09
N SER A 78 -16.60 0.47 -0.86
CA SER A 78 -15.36 1.05 -0.35
C SER A 78 -15.37 2.58 -0.43
N THR A 79 -14.85 3.25 0.61
CA THR A 79 -14.62 4.69 0.55
C THR A 79 -13.49 5.00 -0.43
N ARG A 80 -13.50 6.19 -1.03
CA ARG A 80 -12.43 6.63 -1.95
C ARG A 80 -11.05 6.53 -1.30
N THR A 81 -10.93 6.93 -0.03
CA THR A 81 -9.67 6.84 0.73
C THR A 81 -9.22 5.39 0.89
N SER A 82 -10.13 4.46 1.18
CA SER A 82 -9.79 3.04 1.28
C SER A 82 -9.23 2.49 -0.03
N ILE A 83 -9.78 2.88 -1.19
CA ILE A 83 -9.29 2.44 -2.50
C ILE A 83 -7.90 3.02 -2.78
N ILE A 84 -7.71 4.32 -2.56
CA ILE A 84 -6.39 4.94 -2.75
C ILE A 84 -5.33 4.28 -1.86
N GLU A 85 -5.65 3.98 -0.61
CA GLU A 85 -4.73 3.27 0.28
C GLU A 85 -4.38 1.86 -0.22
N ARG A 86 -5.35 1.12 -0.78
CA ARG A 86 -5.07 -0.19 -1.38
C ARG A 86 -4.20 -0.05 -2.63
N LEU A 87 -4.45 0.92 -3.49
CA LEU A 87 -3.66 1.18 -4.70
C LEU A 87 -2.19 1.51 -4.37
N TRP A 88 -1.93 2.38 -3.39
CA TRP A 88 -0.55 2.61 -2.90
C TRP A 88 0.07 1.35 -2.27
N THR A 89 -0.73 0.52 -1.60
CA THR A 89 -0.24 -0.74 -1.03
C THR A 89 0.18 -1.70 -2.15
N LEU A 90 -0.68 -1.92 -3.14
CA LEU A 90 -0.43 -2.78 -4.31
C LEU A 90 0.81 -2.32 -5.10
N MET A 91 0.97 -1.01 -5.26
CA MET A 91 2.11 -0.41 -5.94
C MET A 91 3.44 -0.58 -5.19
N SER A 92 3.43 -0.92 -3.90
CA SER A 92 4.64 -1.10 -3.09
C SER A 92 4.94 -2.55 -2.73
N VAL A 93 4.14 -3.52 -3.21
CA VAL A 93 4.31 -4.95 -2.89
C VAL A 93 5.68 -5.46 -3.31
N ASP A 94 6.17 -5.02 -4.47
CA ASP A 94 7.50 -5.36 -5.02
C ASP A 94 8.65 -4.96 -4.09
N ARG A 95 8.46 -3.97 -3.23
CA ARG A 95 9.46 -3.56 -2.25
C ARG A 95 9.55 -4.48 -1.03
N LYS A 96 8.60 -5.39 -0.87
CA LYS A 96 8.52 -6.34 0.26
C LYS A 96 8.70 -7.79 -0.18
N VAL A 97 8.47 -8.07 -1.47
CA VAL A 97 8.48 -9.40 -2.06
C VAL A 97 9.66 -9.49 -3.02
N SER A 98 10.67 -10.26 -2.65
CA SER A 98 11.94 -10.32 -3.40
C SER A 98 11.81 -10.96 -4.78
N SER A 99 10.77 -11.77 -4.99
CA SER A 99 10.44 -12.41 -6.27
C SER A 99 9.80 -11.44 -7.28
N LEU A 100 9.33 -10.27 -6.82
CA LEU A 100 8.74 -9.24 -7.68
C LEU A 100 9.75 -8.18 -8.11
N ASN A 101 10.02 -8.13 -9.41
CA ASN A 101 10.91 -7.12 -10.01
C ASN A 101 10.17 -5.83 -10.42
N GLN A 102 8.84 -5.81 -10.33
CA GLN A 102 8.01 -4.66 -10.71
C GLN A 102 6.73 -4.61 -9.86
N PRO A 103 6.11 -3.41 -9.71
CA PRO A 103 4.83 -3.26 -9.02
C PRO A 103 3.73 -4.17 -9.58
N LEU A 104 2.74 -4.52 -8.74
CA LEU A 104 1.51 -5.13 -9.22
C LEU A 104 0.62 -4.13 -9.96
N VAL A 105 0.60 -2.88 -9.50
CA VAL A 105 -0.07 -1.75 -10.16
C VAL A 105 0.83 -0.53 -10.12
N ASP A 106 0.75 0.30 -11.13
CA ASP A 106 1.45 1.58 -11.20
C ASP A 106 0.44 2.70 -11.46
N LYS A 107 0.88 3.93 -11.27
CA LYS A 107 0.09 5.13 -11.50
C LYS A 107 0.74 5.97 -12.59
N ASP A 108 -0.05 6.32 -13.59
CA ASP A 108 0.36 7.23 -14.64
C ASP A 108 0.46 8.65 -14.09
N LEU A 109 1.56 9.32 -14.44
CA LEU A 109 1.88 10.66 -13.99
C LEU A 109 1.09 11.72 -14.76
N ASP A 110 0.80 11.47 -16.03
CA ASP A 110 0.17 12.45 -16.93
C ASP A 110 -1.36 12.34 -16.86
N THR A 111 -1.92 11.12 -16.79
CA THR A 111 -3.37 10.89 -16.68
C THR A 111 -3.86 10.75 -15.24
N GLY A 112 -3.00 10.32 -14.32
CA GLY A 112 -3.37 10.02 -12.93
C GLY A 112 -4.14 8.70 -12.77
N GLU A 113 -4.27 7.91 -13.83
CA GLU A 113 -4.89 6.59 -13.84
C GLU A 113 -3.97 5.55 -13.18
N TRP A 114 -4.56 4.43 -12.79
CA TRP A 114 -3.89 3.26 -12.24
C TRP A 114 -4.05 2.10 -13.19
N GLY A 115 -3.02 1.28 -13.34
CA GLY A 115 -3.03 0.14 -14.26
C GLY A 115 -1.86 -0.78 -13.99
N TYR A 116 -1.70 -1.82 -14.81
CA TYR A 116 -0.49 -2.62 -14.77
C TYR A 116 0.71 -1.81 -15.28
N PRO A 117 1.94 -2.07 -14.82
CA PRO A 117 3.10 -1.28 -15.22
C PRO A 117 3.31 -1.23 -16.75
N ALA A 118 2.95 -2.31 -17.46
CA ALA A 118 3.05 -2.39 -18.91
C ALA A 118 2.04 -1.49 -19.66
N ASP A 119 0.93 -1.12 -19.02
CA ASP A 119 -0.14 -0.31 -19.59
C ASP A 119 -0.02 1.18 -19.23
N ILE A 120 0.95 1.53 -18.38
CA ILE A 120 1.17 2.89 -17.90
C ILE A 120 2.25 3.57 -18.75
N GLY A 121 1.98 4.79 -19.20
CA GLY A 121 2.90 5.52 -20.07
C GLY A 121 4.09 6.08 -19.31
N ARG A 122 3.84 6.80 -18.22
CA ARG A 122 4.90 7.40 -17.39
C ARG A 122 4.60 7.22 -15.91
N THR A 123 5.43 6.42 -15.24
CA THR A 123 5.29 6.15 -13.81
C THR A 123 5.49 7.40 -12.94
N VAL A 124 4.77 7.45 -11.82
CA VAL A 124 5.05 8.40 -10.73
C VAL A 124 6.18 7.95 -9.80
N ARG A 125 6.59 6.67 -9.85
CA ARG A 125 7.62 6.10 -8.96
C ARG A 125 9.00 6.66 -9.26
N ALA A 126 9.83 6.73 -8.22
CA ALA A 126 11.24 7.12 -8.31
C ALA A 126 11.47 8.42 -9.10
N ARG A 127 10.46 9.28 -9.14
CA ARG A 127 10.51 10.53 -9.91
C ARG A 127 11.07 11.63 -9.04
N LEU A 128 12.09 12.32 -9.56
CA LEU A 128 12.57 13.54 -8.93
C LEU A 128 11.51 14.65 -8.98
N PRO A 129 11.33 15.39 -7.87
CA PRO A 129 10.47 16.56 -7.83
C PRO A 129 10.88 17.61 -8.86
N THR A 130 9.89 18.24 -9.51
CA THR A 130 10.11 19.25 -10.55
C THR A 130 9.80 20.67 -10.11
N SER A 131 9.31 20.83 -8.88
CA SER A 131 9.07 22.14 -8.26
C SER A 131 9.50 22.11 -6.81
N GLU A 132 9.81 23.28 -6.25
CA GLU A 132 10.15 23.43 -4.83
C GLU A 132 9.07 22.87 -3.91
N LYS A 133 7.79 23.07 -4.26
CA LYS A 133 6.67 22.52 -3.52
C LYS A 133 6.68 20.99 -3.52
N GLU A 134 6.85 20.37 -4.69
CA GLU A 134 6.95 18.91 -4.79
C GLU A 134 8.15 18.37 -4.01
N LEU A 135 9.27 19.10 -4.01
CA LEU A 135 10.48 18.72 -3.27
C LEU A 135 10.21 18.71 -1.77
N VAL A 136 9.64 19.79 -1.24
CA VAL A 136 9.30 19.89 0.19
C VAL A 136 8.28 18.83 0.60
N ASP A 137 7.25 18.61 -0.21
CA ASP A 137 6.24 17.59 0.09
C ASP A 137 6.83 16.17 0.02
N GLY A 138 7.66 15.89 -0.99
CA GLY A 138 8.38 14.62 -1.13
C GLY A 138 9.35 14.34 0.02
N LEU A 139 10.13 15.35 0.43
CA LEU A 139 11.04 15.25 1.57
C LEU A 139 10.30 14.99 2.89
N ARG A 140 9.19 15.68 3.14
CA ARG A 140 8.37 15.44 4.34
C ARG A 140 7.79 14.04 4.37
N ASP A 141 7.26 13.58 3.25
CA ASP A 141 6.69 12.25 3.12
C ASP A 141 7.76 11.16 3.31
N GLU A 142 8.95 11.37 2.74
CA GLU A 142 10.08 10.42 2.82
C GLU A 142 10.70 10.38 4.23
N LEU A 143 10.92 11.54 4.86
CA LEU A 143 11.37 11.60 6.26
C LEU A 143 10.36 10.94 7.20
N LEU A 144 9.07 11.21 7.01
CA LEU A 144 8.00 10.56 7.77
C LEU A 144 8.10 9.04 7.65
N ARG A 145 8.25 8.52 6.42
CA ARG A 145 8.38 7.10 6.13
C ARG A 145 9.63 6.49 6.79
N ARG A 146 10.79 7.15 6.66
CA ARG A 146 12.06 6.68 7.25
C ARG A 146 12.01 6.63 8.78
N LEU A 147 11.41 7.63 9.42
CA LEU A 147 11.24 7.63 10.88
C LEU A 147 10.34 6.48 11.34
N LEU A 148 9.28 6.16 10.59
CA LEU A 148 8.46 4.98 10.88
C LEU A 148 9.23 3.67 10.68
N ASP A 149 10.06 3.57 9.64
CA ASP A 149 10.94 2.40 9.41
C ASP A 149 11.98 2.25 10.53
N ALA A 150 12.48 3.36 11.08
CA ALA A 150 13.36 3.40 12.25
C ALA A 150 12.64 3.10 13.58
N GLY A 151 11.32 2.82 13.55
CA GLY A 151 10.55 2.41 14.72
C GLY A 151 9.88 3.54 15.50
N VAL A 152 10.00 4.79 15.05
CA VAL A 152 9.31 5.93 15.69
C VAL A 152 7.79 5.76 15.52
N SER A 153 7.03 5.99 16.59
CA SER A 153 5.58 5.74 16.56
C SER A 153 4.83 6.68 15.60
N HIS A 154 3.72 6.17 15.04
CA HIS A 154 2.80 6.97 14.21
C HIS A 154 2.25 8.22 14.95
N SER A 155 2.14 8.16 16.27
CA SER A 155 1.68 9.29 17.10
C SER A 155 2.74 10.39 17.17
N THR A 156 3.99 10.01 17.46
CA THR A 156 5.15 10.91 17.54
C THR A 156 5.42 11.58 16.20
N VAL A 157 5.46 10.78 15.14
CA VAL A 157 5.61 11.27 13.77
C VAL A 157 4.45 12.19 13.37
N GLY A 158 3.21 11.83 13.72
CA GLY A 158 2.05 12.69 13.48
C GLY A 158 2.20 14.06 14.13
N MET A 159 2.61 14.10 15.40
CA MET A 159 2.88 15.34 16.12
C MET A 159 3.98 16.18 15.45
N LEU A 160 5.13 15.57 15.12
CA LEU A 160 6.28 16.25 14.52
C LEU A 160 5.92 16.95 13.19
N PHE A 161 5.16 16.27 12.33
CA PHE A 161 4.81 16.79 11.01
C PHE A 161 3.47 17.56 10.98
N GLY A 162 2.83 17.78 12.14
CA GLY A 162 1.51 18.43 12.20
C GLY A 162 0.44 17.66 11.43
N ARG A 163 0.50 16.32 11.45
CA ARG A 163 -0.43 15.41 10.77
C ARG A 163 -1.26 14.65 11.79
N SER A 164 -2.49 14.30 11.42
CA SER A 164 -3.28 13.40 12.26
C SER A 164 -2.66 12.00 12.26
N TYR A 165 -2.86 11.27 13.36
CA TYR A 165 -2.45 9.85 13.48
C TYR A 165 -2.94 9.01 12.28
N ARG A 166 -4.14 9.26 11.76
CA ARG A 166 -4.66 8.54 10.60
C ARG A 166 -3.93 8.89 9.30
N ALA A 167 -3.54 10.15 9.13
CA ALA A 167 -2.86 10.61 7.92
C ALA A 167 -1.46 10.00 7.78
N THR A 168 -0.78 9.66 8.88
CA THR A 168 0.56 9.06 8.81
C THR A 168 0.56 7.68 8.16
N PHE A 169 -0.49 6.86 8.36
CA PHE A 169 -0.64 5.58 7.64
C PHE A 169 -0.76 5.77 6.13
N TYR A 170 -1.57 6.74 5.71
CA TYR A 170 -1.73 7.07 4.31
C TYR A 170 -0.41 7.57 3.69
N ILE A 171 0.27 8.49 4.38
CA ILE A 171 1.54 9.05 3.90
C ILE A 171 2.61 7.95 3.84
N ASN A 172 2.70 7.08 4.85
CA ASN A 172 3.66 5.97 4.86
C ASN A 172 3.47 5.06 3.63
N LYS A 173 2.23 4.63 3.35
CA LYS A 173 1.92 3.80 2.17
C LYS A 173 2.30 4.52 0.87
N ARG A 174 1.92 5.78 0.72
CA ARG A 174 2.22 6.58 -0.48
C ARG A 174 3.73 6.79 -0.66
N ALA A 175 4.42 7.23 0.38
CA ALA A 175 5.86 7.45 0.36
C ALA A 175 6.62 6.15 0.06
N GLY A 176 6.18 5.03 0.67
CA GLY A 176 6.75 3.70 0.42
C GLY A 176 6.54 3.19 -1.00
N ALA A 177 5.48 3.62 -1.69
CA ALA A 177 5.25 3.32 -3.10
C ALA A 177 6.04 4.24 -4.04
N LEU A 178 6.07 5.54 -3.74
CA LEU A 178 6.78 6.53 -4.56
C LEU A 178 8.30 6.39 -4.48
N ARG A 179 8.85 6.21 -3.26
CA ARG A 179 10.30 6.16 -2.97
C ARG A 179 11.05 7.24 -3.75
N VAL A 180 10.74 8.50 -3.44
CA VAL A 180 11.36 9.64 -4.10
C VAL A 180 12.88 9.55 -3.88
N PRO A 181 13.70 9.57 -4.94
CA PRO A 181 15.14 9.36 -4.82
C PRO A 181 15.82 10.67 -4.42
N LEU A 182 15.55 11.12 -3.19
CA LEU A 182 16.06 12.40 -2.68
C LEU A 182 17.56 12.36 -2.44
N ASP A 183 18.09 11.16 -2.21
CA ASP A 183 19.43 10.91 -1.70
C ASP A 183 20.09 9.72 -2.41
N ASP A 184 19.52 9.28 -3.53
CA ASP A 184 20.00 8.15 -4.28
C ASP A 184 21.23 8.53 -5.09
N SER A 185 22.38 7.95 -4.75
CA SER A 185 23.65 8.18 -5.44
C SER A 185 23.65 7.76 -6.91
N GLU A 186 22.74 6.89 -7.33
CA GLU A 186 22.57 6.51 -8.74
C GLU A 186 21.80 7.58 -9.54
N HIS A 187 21.15 8.53 -8.85
CA HIS A 187 20.48 9.67 -9.45
C HIS A 187 21.38 10.93 -9.38
N PRO A 188 21.97 11.37 -10.50
CA PRO A 188 22.92 12.51 -10.50
C PRO A 188 22.30 13.84 -10.06
N ASP A 189 20.98 13.95 -10.15
CA ASP A 189 20.21 15.14 -9.77
C ASP A 189 19.52 14.99 -8.39
N ALA A 190 19.94 14.00 -7.58
CA ALA A 190 19.43 13.84 -6.23
C ALA A 190 19.70 15.12 -5.40
N PRO A 191 18.68 15.70 -4.74
CA PRO A 191 18.81 16.97 -4.04
C PRO A 191 19.65 16.90 -2.76
N MET A 192 19.93 15.71 -2.22
CA MET A 192 20.62 15.50 -0.94
C MET A 192 21.66 14.37 -1.05
N ASP A 193 22.62 14.36 -0.15
CA ASP A 193 23.53 13.21 0.03
C ASP A 193 22.85 12.13 0.89
N ALA A 194 23.05 10.85 0.55
CA ALA A 194 22.55 9.69 1.30
C ALA A 194 22.88 9.76 2.78
N ASN A 195 24.14 10.05 3.11
CA ASN A 195 24.59 10.06 4.51
C ASN A 195 23.99 11.24 5.27
N GLU A 196 23.80 12.39 4.61
CA GLU A 196 23.18 13.56 5.24
C GLU A 196 21.73 13.26 5.64
N LEU A 197 20.95 12.63 4.76
CA LEU A 197 19.55 12.32 5.05
C LEU A 197 19.41 11.25 6.14
N ASP A 198 20.25 10.22 6.12
CA ASP A 198 20.26 9.18 7.14
C ASP A 198 20.71 9.71 8.50
N GLU A 199 21.74 10.58 8.56
CA GLU A 199 22.13 11.25 9.81
C GLU A 199 20.99 12.07 10.41
N VAL A 200 20.18 12.74 9.58
CA VAL A 200 19.01 13.49 10.04
C VAL A 200 17.96 12.55 10.64
N VAL A 201 17.69 11.41 9.98
CA VAL A 201 16.75 10.41 10.48
C VAL A 201 17.21 9.84 11.82
N ASP A 202 18.47 9.42 11.92
CA ASP A 202 19.04 8.83 13.13
C ASP A 202 19.01 9.80 14.31
N ARG A 203 19.37 11.07 14.09
CA ARG A 203 19.31 12.10 15.14
C ARG A 203 17.88 12.35 15.59
N LEU A 204 16.93 12.44 14.65
CA LEU A 204 15.52 12.63 14.99
C LEU A 204 14.95 11.42 15.73
N ALA A 205 15.28 10.19 15.31
CA ALA A 205 14.85 8.97 15.99
C ALA A 205 15.41 8.90 17.41
N GLY A 206 16.72 9.13 17.58
CA GLY A 206 17.38 9.13 18.89
C GLY A 206 16.80 10.16 19.88
N LEU A 207 16.41 11.34 19.39
CA LEU A 207 15.73 12.34 20.22
C LEU A 207 14.42 11.83 20.83
N PHE A 208 13.72 10.91 20.14
CA PHE A 208 12.46 10.35 20.64
C PHE A 208 12.68 9.10 21.51
N GLU A 209 13.76 8.35 21.31
CA GLU A 209 14.16 7.27 22.22
C GLU A 209 14.60 7.80 23.58
N GLU A 210 15.35 8.91 23.61
CA GLU A 210 15.83 9.54 24.85
C GLU A 210 14.73 10.27 25.63
N ALA A 211 13.63 10.65 24.96
CA ALA A 211 12.56 11.44 25.54
C ALA A 211 11.50 10.62 26.31
N ASP A 212 11.53 9.29 26.25
CA ASP A 212 10.56 8.38 26.90
C ASP A 212 9.09 8.80 26.64
N ILE A 213 8.76 9.08 25.36
CA ILE A 213 7.40 9.35 24.84
C ILE A 213 6.94 8.22 23.93
#